data_AF-A0A1Y1Q6T2-F1
#
_entry.id   AF-A0A1Y1Q6T2-F1
#
_cell.length_a   1.000
_cell.length_b   1.000
_cell.length_c   1.000
_cell.angle_alpha   90.00
_cell.angle_beta   90.00
_cell.angle_gamma   90.00
#
_symmetry.space_group_name_H-M   'P 1'
#
loop_
_entity.id
_entity.type
_entity.pdbx_description
1 polymer ?
#
loop_
_entity_poly.entity_id
_entity_poly.type
_entity_poly.pdbx_seq_one_letter_code
_entity_poly.pdbx_strand_id
1 'polypeptide(L)'
;MNISYYFCAILLCSGLLPSVQAAEFCDDAYYVDTTLPNQARWDMCWEHRAREGVLLHHIHYTPPTGTRRMVLYQAAVAQIHVPYDNNSSRFHDVTDYGLGDKYISG
;
A
#
# COMPACT_ATOMS: atom_id res chain seq x y z
N MET A 1 58.65 -3.90 -24.52
CA MET A 1 57.74 -4.65 -23.65
C MET A 1 57.26 -3.71 -22.56
N ASN A 2 56.10 -3.07 -22.77
CA ASN A 2 55.48 -2.16 -21.80
C ASN A 2 54.49 -2.95 -20.96
N ILE A 3 54.71 -2.93 -19.64
CA ILE A 3 53.85 -3.53 -18.63
C ILE A 3 52.73 -2.53 -18.34
N SER A 4 51.52 -2.81 -18.83
CA SER A 4 50.32 -2.02 -18.55
C SER A 4 49.77 -2.39 -17.19
N TYR A 5 49.82 -1.43 -16.27
CA TYR A 5 49.18 -1.50 -14.96
C TYR A 5 47.66 -1.42 -15.13
N TYR A 6 46.95 -2.54 -14.95
CA TYR A 6 45.50 -2.52 -14.76
C TYR A 6 45.20 -2.16 -13.31
N PHE A 7 45.00 -0.87 -13.08
CA PHE A 7 44.47 -0.33 -11.82
C PHE A 7 43.01 -0.78 -11.71
N CYS A 8 42.75 -1.79 -10.88
CA CYS A 8 41.40 -2.24 -10.53
C CYS A 8 40.75 -1.14 -9.67
N ALA A 9 40.00 -0.24 -10.31
CA ALA A 9 39.14 0.71 -9.62
C ALA A 9 37.93 -0.06 -9.06
N ILE A 10 38.05 -0.56 -7.83
CA ILE A 10 36.93 -1.03 -7.04
C ILE A 10 36.03 0.17 -6.75
N LEU A 11 34.96 0.31 -7.55
CA LEU A 11 33.89 1.28 -7.34
C LEU A 11 33.13 0.90 -6.05
N LEU A 12 33.53 1.52 -4.94
CA LEU A 12 32.73 1.62 -3.71
C LEU A 12 31.50 2.50 -3.99
N CYS A 13 30.50 1.94 -4.66
CA CYS A 13 29.17 2.56 -4.82
C CYS A 13 28.22 2.01 -3.74
N SER A 14 28.56 2.23 -2.45
CA SER A 14 27.77 1.73 -1.32
C SER A 14 26.69 2.71 -0.83
N GLY A 15 26.25 3.68 -1.65
CA GLY A 15 25.53 4.86 -1.15
C GLY A 15 24.10 5.12 -1.63
N LEU A 16 23.58 4.42 -2.63
CA LEU A 16 22.24 4.69 -3.19
C LEU A 16 21.47 3.38 -3.29
N LEU A 17 20.99 2.88 -2.16
CA LEU A 17 19.91 1.91 -2.19
C LEU A 17 18.67 2.65 -2.72
N PRO A 18 18.07 2.21 -3.85
CA PRO A 18 16.80 2.77 -4.28
C PRO A 18 15.79 2.64 -3.12
N SER A 19 15.06 3.71 -2.84
CA SER A 19 13.95 3.62 -1.89
C SER A 19 12.91 2.69 -2.49
N VAL A 20 12.74 1.51 -1.91
CA VAL A 20 11.70 0.54 -2.30
C VAL A 20 10.37 1.28 -2.38
N GLN A 21 9.80 1.43 -3.57
CA GLN A 21 8.54 2.14 -3.77
C GLN A 21 7.36 1.21 -3.54
N ALA A 22 6.18 1.74 -3.16
CA ALA A 22 5.01 0.88 -3.01
C ALA A 22 4.60 0.27 -4.35
N ALA A 23 4.90 0.96 -5.46
CA ALA A 23 4.77 0.46 -6.83
C ALA A 23 5.50 -0.87 -7.08
N GLU A 24 6.53 -1.22 -6.30
CA GLU A 24 7.24 -2.51 -6.47
C GLU A 24 6.41 -3.71 -5.98
N PHE A 25 5.29 -3.47 -5.30
CA PHE A 25 4.46 -4.52 -4.68
C PHE A 25 3.11 -4.74 -5.37
N CYS A 26 2.80 -4.00 -6.43
CA CYS A 26 1.58 -4.16 -7.22
C CYS A 26 1.79 -3.66 -8.66
N ASP A 27 0.88 -4.02 -9.57
CA ASP A 27 0.87 -3.47 -10.94
C ASP A 27 0.50 -1.97 -10.92
N ASP A 28 0.90 -1.21 -11.94
CA ASP A 28 0.61 0.22 -12.07
C ASP A 28 -0.89 0.52 -11.97
N ALA A 29 -1.75 -0.37 -12.45
CA ALA A 29 -3.21 -0.23 -12.35
C ALA A 29 -3.73 -0.23 -10.89
N TYR A 30 -2.94 -0.79 -9.97
CA TYR A 30 -3.25 -0.95 -8.55
C TYR A 30 -2.41 -0.03 -7.64
N TYR A 31 -1.59 0.82 -8.23
CA TYR A 31 -0.75 1.75 -7.50
C TYR A 31 -1.43 3.12 -7.32
N VAL A 32 -1.44 3.60 -6.08
CA VAL A 32 -1.90 4.94 -5.72
C VAL A 32 -0.67 5.77 -5.38
N ASP A 33 -0.51 6.90 -6.07
CA ASP A 33 0.51 7.90 -5.78
C ASP A 33 -0.12 9.29 -5.86
N THR A 34 -0.13 10.01 -4.74
CA THR A 34 -0.79 11.32 -4.67
C THR A 34 -0.03 12.26 -3.76
N THR A 35 0.22 13.47 -4.27
CA THR A 35 0.70 14.60 -3.46
C THR A 35 -0.49 15.51 -3.13
N LEU A 36 -0.73 15.72 -1.84
CA LEU A 36 -1.83 16.53 -1.32
C LEU A 36 -1.47 18.03 -1.31
N PRO A 37 -2.45 18.95 -1.16
CA PRO A 37 -2.20 20.40 -1.17
C PRO A 37 -1.23 20.90 -0.09
N ASN A 38 -1.09 20.16 1.02
CA ASN A 38 -0.10 20.45 2.05
C ASN A 38 1.31 19.97 1.69
N GLN A 39 1.54 19.53 0.45
CA GLN A 39 2.77 18.96 -0.11
C GLN A 39 3.20 17.61 0.49
N ALA A 40 2.37 16.97 1.31
CA ALA A 40 2.63 15.60 1.72
C ALA A 40 2.27 14.63 0.57
N ARG A 41 3.13 13.64 0.35
CA ARG A 41 2.88 12.57 -0.64
C ARG A 41 2.51 11.27 0.07
N TRP A 42 1.47 10.62 -0.44
CA TRP A 42 1.04 9.29 -0.04
C TRP A 42 1.19 8.35 -1.22
N ASP A 43 1.77 7.19 -0.98
CA ASP A 43 1.81 6.13 -1.97
C ASP A 43 1.60 4.75 -1.36
N MET A 44 0.84 3.91 -2.06
CA MET A 44 0.36 2.62 -1.58
C MET A 44 -0.17 1.78 -2.74
N CYS A 45 -0.44 0.51 -2.48
CA CYS A 45 -1.18 -0.35 -3.40
C CYS A 45 -2.60 -0.57 -2.90
N TRP A 46 -3.54 -0.78 -3.82
CA TRP A 46 -4.90 -1.19 -3.50
C TRP A 46 -5.23 -2.54 -4.14
N GLU A 47 -5.99 -3.35 -3.40
CA GLU A 47 -6.53 -4.62 -3.88
C GLU A 47 -8.04 -4.64 -3.67
N HIS A 48 -8.71 -5.43 -4.51
CA HIS A 48 -10.11 -5.77 -4.32
C HIS A 48 -10.22 -7.21 -3.78
N ARG A 49 -10.95 -7.38 -2.67
CA ARG A 49 -11.21 -8.68 -2.05
C ARG A 49 -12.69 -8.84 -1.76
N ALA A 50 -13.18 -10.07 -1.94
CA ALA A 50 -14.58 -10.44 -1.73
C ALA A 50 -15.16 -9.97 -0.39
N ARG A 51 -14.41 -10.16 0.71
CA ARG A 51 -14.87 -9.86 2.07
C ARG A 51 -14.63 -8.43 2.46
N GLU A 52 -13.39 -7.99 2.43
CA GLU A 52 -12.99 -6.68 2.94
C GLU A 52 -13.32 -5.54 1.97
N GLY A 53 -13.65 -5.86 0.72
CA GLY A 53 -13.82 -4.88 -0.35
C GLY A 53 -12.48 -4.30 -0.76
N VAL A 54 -12.26 -3.01 -0.48
CA VAL A 54 -10.97 -2.36 -0.73
C VAL A 54 -10.00 -2.64 0.40
N LEU A 55 -8.83 -3.16 0.04
CA LEU A 55 -7.69 -3.31 0.93
C LEU A 55 -6.55 -2.42 0.43
N LEU A 56 -5.91 -1.70 1.34
CA LEU A 56 -4.71 -0.92 1.06
C LEU A 56 -3.50 -1.61 1.69
N HIS A 57 -2.38 -1.70 0.98
CA HIS A 57 -1.14 -2.27 1.52
C HIS A 57 0.11 -1.48 1.11
N HIS A 58 1.19 -1.71 1.87
CA HIS A 58 2.46 -1.00 1.72
C HIS A 58 2.25 0.51 1.70
N ILE A 59 1.60 1.05 2.73
CA ILE A 59 1.16 2.44 2.82
C ILE A 59 2.31 3.30 3.32
N HIS A 60 2.71 4.26 2.49
CA HIS A 60 3.81 5.16 2.77
C HIS A 60 3.36 6.62 2.82
N TYR A 61 4.03 7.36 3.70
CA TYR A 61 3.89 8.79 3.86
C TYR A 61 5.24 9.44 3.61
N THR A 62 5.23 10.51 2.83
CA THR A 62 6.38 11.42 2.65
C THR A 62 5.95 12.80 3.12
N PRO A 63 6.57 13.36 4.18
CA PRO A 63 6.29 14.71 4.60
C PRO A 63 6.73 15.73 3.54
N PRO A 64 6.21 16.97 3.57
CA PRO A 64 6.65 18.06 2.67
C PRO A 64 8.16 18.25 2.68
N THR A 65 8.76 18.10 3.86
CA THR A 65 10.20 18.10 4.08
C THR A 65 10.58 16.83 4.85
N GLY A 66 11.40 15.99 4.23
CA GLY A 66 11.91 14.77 4.87
C GLY A 66 11.86 13.54 3.97
N THR A 67 11.97 12.38 4.59
CA THR A 67 12.12 11.10 3.89
C THR A 67 10.83 10.30 3.96
N ARG A 68 10.51 9.61 2.86
CA ARG A 68 9.43 8.62 2.75
C ARG A 68 9.59 7.52 3.80
N ARG A 69 8.48 7.11 4.42
CA ARG A 69 8.45 6.03 5.42
C ARG A 69 7.19 5.19 5.25
N MET A 70 7.30 3.88 5.42
CA MET A 70 6.13 3.03 5.57
C MET A 70 5.50 3.33 6.92
N VAL A 71 4.23 3.68 6.92
CA VAL A 71 3.48 4.01 8.14
C VAL A 71 2.48 2.91 8.50
N LEU A 72 2.05 2.12 7.51
CA LEU A 72 1.19 0.98 7.74
C LEU A 72 1.42 -0.09 6.66
N TYR A 73 1.50 -1.35 7.08
CA TYR A 73 1.66 -2.46 6.13
C TYR A 73 0.35 -2.79 5.40
N GLN A 74 -0.79 -2.80 6.12
CA GLN A 74 -2.09 -3.14 5.55
C GLN A 74 -3.23 -2.46 6.31
N ALA A 75 -4.25 -2.00 5.59
CA ALA A 75 -5.52 -1.49 6.12
C ALA A 75 -6.71 -2.05 5.34
N ALA A 76 -7.72 -2.55 6.04
CA ALA A 76 -8.99 -2.99 5.47
C ALA A 76 -10.09 -2.97 6.55
N VAL A 77 -11.37 -2.98 6.14
CA VAL A 77 -12.49 -3.11 7.07
C VAL A 77 -12.60 -4.57 7.50
N ALA A 78 -12.36 -4.84 8.79
CA ALA A 78 -12.35 -6.20 9.31
C ALA A 78 -13.76 -6.75 9.58
N GLN A 79 -14.69 -5.92 10.07
CA GLN A 79 -16.07 -6.30 10.32
C GLN A 79 -16.99 -5.08 10.45
N ILE A 80 -18.24 -5.22 10.02
CA ILE A 80 -19.34 -4.31 10.34
C ILE A 80 -20.40 -5.13 11.09
N HIS A 81 -20.72 -4.73 12.32
CA HIS A 81 -21.78 -5.37 13.10
C HIS A 81 -23.02 -4.49 13.07
N VAL A 82 -24.13 -5.02 12.54
CA VAL A 82 -25.40 -4.30 12.41
C VAL A 82 -26.45 -4.96 13.30
N PRO A 83 -26.56 -4.55 14.58
CA PRO A 83 -27.65 -4.96 15.45
C PRO A 83 -28.86 -4.04 15.28
N TYR A 84 -30.05 -4.63 15.27
CA TYR A 84 -31.32 -3.89 15.37
C TYR A 84 -31.88 -3.98 16.80
N ASP A 85 -32.47 -2.88 17.29
CA ASP A 85 -32.97 -2.76 18.68
C ASP A 85 -34.24 -3.59 18.95
N ASN A 86 -34.87 -4.12 17.92
CA ASN A 86 -36.03 -5.00 18.01
C ASN A 86 -35.64 -6.47 18.26
N ASN A 87 -34.37 -6.75 18.58
CA ASN A 87 -33.82 -8.09 18.74
C ASN A 87 -34.06 -9.01 17.53
N SER A 88 -34.27 -8.41 16.35
CA SER A 88 -34.29 -9.13 15.08
C SER A 88 -32.87 -9.52 14.67
N SER A 89 -32.72 -10.06 13.46
CA SER A 89 -31.45 -10.57 12.93
C SER A 89 -30.28 -9.63 13.17
N ARG A 90 -29.15 -10.22 13.54
CA ARG A 90 -27.87 -9.54 13.70
C ARG A 90 -27.00 -9.92 12.53
N PHE A 91 -26.48 -8.93 11.82
CA PHE A 91 -25.67 -9.15 10.64
C PHE A 91 -24.20 -8.83 10.92
N HIS A 92 -23.33 -9.61 10.29
CA HIS A 92 -21.90 -9.44 10.25
C HIS A 92 -21.48 -9.22 8.79
N ASP A 93 -21.64 -8.00 8.28
CA ASP A 93 -21.69 -7.75 6.84
C ASP A 93 -20.43 -8.19 6.09
N VAL A 94 -19.25 -8.10 6.71
CA VAL A 94 -18.00 -8.54 6.07
C VAL A 94 -17.94 -10.05 5.90
N THR A 95 -18.46 -10.82 6.85
CA THR A 95 -18.40 -12.30 6.82
C THR A 95 -19.62 -12.93 6.19
N ASP A 96 -20.79 -12.31 6.34
CA ASP A 96 -22.08 -12.83 5.89
C ASP A 96 -22.36 -12.46 4.43
N TYR A 97 -21.95 -11.25 4.00
CA TYR A 97 -22.27 -10.70 2.68
C TYR A 97 -21.03 -10.36 1.85
N GLY A 98 -19.95 -9.90 2.49
CA GLY A 98 -18.75 -9.41 1.83
C GLY A 98 -18.93 -8.01 1.21
N LEU A 99 -17.95 -7.14 1.42
CA LEU A 99 -17.97 -5.75 0.95
C LEU A 99 -17.48 -5.58 -0.49
N GLY A 100 -16.80 -6.58 -1.06
CA GLY A 100 -16.33 -6.56 -2.44
C GLY A 100 -17.13 -7.46 -3.39
N ASP A 101 -18.04 -8.26 -2.86
CA ASP A 101 -18.89 -9.13 -3.67
C ASP A 101 -20.23 -8.48 -4.04
N LYS A 102 -21.00 -9.17 -4.87
CA LYS A 102 -22.21 -8.66 -5.55
C LYS A 102 -23.33 -8.15 -4.63
N TYR A 103 -23.24 -8.37 -3.32
CA TYR A 103 -24.31 -8.01 -2.38
C TYR A 103 -24.34 -6.51 -2.05
N ILE A 104 -23.24 -5.77 -2.24
CA ILE A 104 -23.15 -4.31 -2.01
C ILE A 104 -23.01 -3.51 -3.32
N SER A 105 -22.64 -4.14 -4.43
CA SER A 105 -22.67 -3.53 -5.76
C SER A 105 -24.09 -3.57 -6.34
N GLY A 106 -24.97 -2.71 -5.83
CA GLY A 106 -26.27 -2.41 -6.46
C GLY A 106 -26.10 -1.70 -7.80
#